data_AF-A0A9P0CVF2-F1
#
_entry.id   AF-A0A9P0CVF2-F1
#
_cell.length_a   1.000
_cell.length_b   1.000
_cell.length_c   1.000
_cell.angle_alpha   90.00
_cell.angle_beta   90.00
_cell.angle_gamma   90.00
#
_symmetry.space_group_name_H-M   'P 1'
#
loop_
_entity.id
_entity.type
_entity.pdbx_description
1 polymer ?
#
loop_
_entity_poly.entity_id
_entity_poly.type
_entity_poly.pdbx_seq_one_letter_code
_entity_poly.pdbx_strand_id
1 'polypeptide(L)'
;MRKNMAHVVLIKKKRKRLKNTTAEQYELYLEAIENDYVLKSNTLNPTLEPNYLSKKWEELSNKLNAIGKGPALSAEEWKKRFADWRYATKAKYRRIFNYSIKTGGGPAIDAKLSPLEERSLRAWGMVTVEGNTMVTNYEGIPINKDTPVENQDEPEEAVYNIPEEGEEEEEENQSETLIITVENTPSTLRKRQRHKPLSVLAENLIEISGNNNNISEKLSNQIENFTEGYLNIEKKKKYELKKQKLNFEIKKF
;
A
#
# COMPACT_ATOMS: atom_id res chain seq x y z
N MET A 1 -50.08 -25.79 -18.08
CA MET A 1 -49.05 -25.93 -17.04
C MET A 1 -48.23 -24.64 -16.97
N ARG A 2 -48.45 -23.78 -15.96
CA ARG A 2 -47.66 -22.56 -15.75
C ARG A 2 -46.60 -22.84 -14.67
N LYS A 3 -45.32 -22.68 -15.02
CA LYS A 3 -44.19 -22.85 -14.08
C LYS A 3 -44.14 -21.65 -13.13
N ASN A 4 -44.23 -21.91 -11.83
CA ASN A 4 -43.96 -20.92 -10.79
C ASN A 4 -42.48 -20.54 -10.82
N MET A 5 -42.15 -19.32 -11.27
CA MET A 5 -40.85 -18.72 -11.00
C MET A 5 -40.86 -18.23 -9.56
N ALA A 6 -40.13 -18.93 -8.69
CA ALA A 6 -39.80 -18.41 -7.37
C ALA A 6 -38.90 -17.18 -7.54
N HIS A 7 -39.46 -15.99 -7.30
CA HIS A 7 -38.68 -14.78 -7.10
C HIS A 7 -37.86 -14.95 -5.81
N VAL A 8 -36.57 -15.22 -5.94
CA VAL A 8 -35.61 -15.08 -4.84
C VAL A 8 -35.45 -13.59 -4.58
N VAL A 9 -36.21 -13.07 -3.64
CA VAL A 9 -36.05 -11.71 -3.12
C VAL A 9 -34.74 -11.66 -2.34
N LEU A 10 -33.68 -11.16 -2.97
CA LEU A 10 -32.43 -10.80 -2.31
C LEU A 10 -32.70 -9.62 -1.34
N ILE A 11 -33.01 -9.95 -0.09
CA ILE A 11 -33.11 -8.97 0.99
C ILE A 11 -31.71 -8.39 1.21
N LYS A 12 -31.45 -7.20 0.68
CA LYS A 12 -30.23 -6.43 0.96
C LYS A 12 -30.23 -6.05 2.44
N LYS A 13 -29.53 -6.82 3.28
CA LYS A 13 -29.36 -6.52 4.70
C LYS A 13 -28.65 -5.16 4.83
N LYS A 14 -29.36 -4.15 5.36
CA LYS A 14 -28.82 -2.82 5.63
C LYS A 14 -27.58 -2.97 6.52
N ARG A 15 -26.39 -2.59 6.03
CA ARG A 15 -25.16 -2.64 6.81
C ARG A 15 -25.31 -1.68 7.98
N LYS A 16 -25.19 -2.17 9.21
CA LYS A 16 -25.16 -1.32 10.40
C LYS A 16 -23.80 -0.60 10.42
N ARG A 17 -23.82 0.70 10.74
CA ARG A 17 -22.59 1.49 10.90
C ARG A 17 -21.80 0.90 12.08
N LEU A 18 -20.53 0.59 11.86
CA LEU A 18 -19.65 0.12 12.93
C LEU A 18 -19.31 1.28 13.87
N LYS A 19 -19.08 0.96 15.15
CA LYS A 19 -18.57 1.93 16.13
C LYS A 19 -17.18 2.43 15.70
N ASN A 20 -16.91 3.69 16.01
CA ASN A 20 -15.59 4.30 15.79
C ASN A 20 -14.58 3.73 16.80
N THR A 21 -13.33 3.55 16.34
CA THR A 21 -12.22 3.15 17.20
C THR A 21 -11.96 4.25 18.24
N THR A 22 -11.83 3.88 19.50
CA THR A 22 -11.61 4.84 20.59
C THR A 22 -10.13 5.22 20.71
N ALA A 23 -9.84 6.35 21.38
CA ALA A 23 -8.47 6.76 21.67
C ALA A 23 -7.72 5.70 22.50
N GLU A 24 -8.36 5.15 23.53
CA GLU A 24 -7.82 4.05 24.36
C GLU A 24 -7.41 2.83 23.50
N GLN A 25 -8.22 2.45 22.50
CA GLN A 25 -7.89 1.37 21.57
C GLN A 25 -6.69 1.69 20.68
N TYR A 26 -6.57 2.93 20.20
CA TYR A 26 -5.40 3.36 19.43
C TYR A 26 -4.13 3.38 20.29
N GLU A 27 -4.21 3.87 21.53
CA GLU A 27 -3.07 3.90 22.45
C GLU A 27 -2.55 2.50 22.77
N LEU A 28 -3.45 1.55 23.05
CA LEU A 28 -3.08 0.16 23.29
C LEU A 28 -2.41 -0.47 22.07
N TYR A 29 -2.90 -0.17 20.86
CA TYR A 29 -2.26 -0.61 19.63
C TYR A 29 -0.85 -0.02 19.47
N LEU A 30 -0.67 1.28 19.76
CA LEU A 30 0.63 1.93 19.68
C LEU A 30 1.63 1.32 20.67
N GLU A 31 1.21 1.07 21.91
CA GLU A 31 2.03 0.38 22.90
C GLU A 31 2.44 -1.02 22.42
N ALA A 32 1.53 -1.77 21.78
CA ALA A 32 1.84 -3.09 21.26
C ALA A 32 2.92 -3.07 20.15
N ILE A 33 2.86 -2.12 19.22
CA ILE A 33 3.86 -2.01 18.14
C ILE A 33 5.17 -1.36 18.61
N GLU A 34 5.13 -0.53 19.66
CA GLU A 34 6.35 0.04 20.26
C GLU A 34 7.15 -1.05 20.99
N ASN A 35 6.46 -2.00 21.63
CA ASN A 35 7.08 -3.10 22.37
C ASN A 35 7.48 -4.31 21.51
N ASP A 36 6.83 -4.51 20.35
CA ASP A 36 7.09 -5.65 19.46
C ASP A 36 7.55 -5.20 18.07
N TYR A 37 8.85 -5.32 17.81
CA TYR A 37 9.43 -4.95 16.52
C TYR A 37 8.86 -5.75 15.36
N VAL A 38 8.53 -7.04 15.55
CA VAL A 38 8.01 -7.92 14.50
C VAL A 38 6.60 -7.47 14.11
N LEU A 39 5.80 -7.06 15.10
CA LEU A 39 4.47 -6.51 14.87
C LEU A 39 4.54 -5.15 14.14
N LYS A 40 5.54 -4.33 14.46
CA LYS A 40 5.78 -3.03 13.81
C LYS A 40 6.27 -3.16 12.36
N SER A 41 7.24 -4.04 12.10
CA SER A 41 7.84 -4.21 10.78
C SER A 41 6.98 -5.04 9.84
N ASN A 42 6.10 -5.88 10.40
CA ASN A 42 5.32 -6.87 9.67
C ASN A 42 6.22 -7.83 8.84
N THR A 43 7.48 -7.96 9.23
CA THR A 43 8.46 -8.88 8.64
C THR A 43 8.82 -9.96 9.64
N LEU A 44 8.67 -11.21 9.21
CA LEU A 44 9.04 -12.36 10.03
C LEU A 44 10.53 -12.66 9.84
N ASN A 45 11.28 -12.76 10.93
CA ASN A 45 12.62 -13.32 10.88
C ASN A 45 12.54 -14.84 10.70
N PRO A 46 13.42 -15.48 9.90
CA PRO A 46 13.41 -16.93 9.69
C PRO A 46 13.55 -17.76 10.98
N THR A 47 14.07 -17.16 12.05
CA THR A 47 14.25 -17.79 13.37
C THR A 47 12.96 -17.82 14.20
N LEU A 48 11.93 -17.05 13.81
CA LEU A 48 10.67 -16.98 14.54
C LEU A 48 9.68 -18.04 14.06
N GLU A 49 8.78 -18.43 14.96
CA GLU A 49 7.66 -19.31 14.65
C GLU A 49 6.84 -18.78 13.46
N PRO A 50 6.49 -19.61 12.46
CA PRO A 50 5.72 -19.17 11.28
C PRO A 50 4.40 -18.49 11.63
N ASN A 51 3.78 -18.92 12.74
CA ASN A 51 2.49 -18.41 13.21
C ASN A 51 2.62 -17.29 14.26
N TYR A 52 3.82 -16.81 14.55
CA TYR A 52 4.07 -15.79 15.58
C TYR A 52 3.20 -14.55 15.37
N LEU A 53 3.23 -14.00 14.17
CA LEU A 53 2.52 -12.77 13.83
C LEU A 53 1.00 -12.96 13.94
N SER A 54 0.48 -14.11 13.48
CA SER A 54 -0.94 -14.42 13.60
C SER A 54 -1.39 -14.44 15.07
N LYS A 55 -0.62 -15.13 15.93
CA LYS A 55 -0.88 -15.18 17.38
C LYS A 55 -0.83 -13.79 18.02
N LYS A 56 0.16 -12.97 17.67
CA LYS A 56 0.28 -11.59 18.18
C LYS A 56 -0.91 -10.72 17.83
N TRP A 57 -1.41 -10.84 16.59
CA TRP A 57 -2.59 -10.10 16.17
C TRP A 57 -3.87 -10.60 16.85
N GLU A 58 -3.98 -11.90 17.12
CA GLU A 58 -5.09 -12.48 17.88
C GLU A 58 -5.06 -12.03 19.35
N GLU A 59 -3.91 -12.09 20.02
CA GLU A 59 -3.69 -11.56 21.37
C GLU A 59 -4.07 -10.08 21.45
N LEU A 60 -3.60 -9.28 20.50
CA LEU A 60 -3.90 -7.85 20.44
C LEU A 60 -5.40 -7.59 20.22
N SER A 61 -6.03 -8.33 19.30
CA SER A 61 -7.47 -8.26 19.06
C SER A 61 -8.27 -8.51 20.32
N ASN A 62 -7.90 -9.54 21.09
CA ASN A 62 -8.57 -9.86 22.35
C ASN A 62 -8.41 -8.73 23.38
N LYS A 63 -7.22 -8.14 23.52
CA LYS A 63 -7.00 -7.01 24.41
C LYS A 63 -7.79 -5.77 24.01
N LEU A 64 -7.84 -5.45 22.70
CA LEU A 64 -8.61 -4.31 22.18
C LEU A 64 -10.10 -4.46 22.40
N ASN A 65 -10.61 -5.68 22.22
CA ASN A 65 -12.02 -5.99 22.42
C ASN A 65 -12.40 -6.00 23.91
N ALA A 66 -11.44 -6.31 24.80
CA ALA A 66 -11.64 -6.33 26.25
C ALA A 66 -11.84 -4.93 26.89
N ILE A 67 -11.45 -3.84 26.21
CA ILE A 67 -11.68 -2.46 26.66
C ILE A 67 -13.20 -2.17 26.81
N GLY A 68 -14.06 -2.88 26.06
CA GLY A 68 -15.52 -2.75 26.14
C GLY A 68 -16.09 -1.47 25.53
N LYS A 69 -15.25 -0.45 25.29
CA LYS A 69 -15.58 0.79 24.57
C LYS A 69 -15.01 0.73 23.15
N GLY A 70 -15.87 0.94 22.15
CA GLY A 70 -15.51 0.93 20.74
C GLY A 70 -16.01 -0.29 19.96
N PRO A 71 -15.52 -0.53 18.73
CA PRO A 71 -15.83 -1.71 17.96
C PRO A 71 -15.13 -2.95 18.55
N ALA A 72 -15.81 -4.09 18.44
CA ALA A 72 -15.21 -5.41 18.64
C ALA A 72 -15.01 -6.03 17.26
N LEU A 73 -13.76 -6.24 16.87
CA LEU A 73 -13.38 -6.69 15.53
C LEU A 73 -12.52 -7.96 15.62
N SER A 74 -12.42 -8.69 14.51
CA SER A 74 -11.45 -9.78 14.36
C SER A 74 -10.02 -9.25 14.17
N ALA A 75 -9.03 -10.12 14.33
CA ALA A 75 -7.63 -9.78 14.10
C ALA A 75 -7.36 -9.23 12.68
N GLU A 76 -8.03 -9.77 11.67
CA GLU A 76 -7.90 -9.30 10.27
C GLU A 76 -8.55 -7.93 10.05
N GLU A 77 -9.71 -7.71 10.67
CA GLU A 77 -10.40 -6.42 10.62
C GLU A 77 -9.60 -5.33 11.34
N TRP A 78 -8.97 -5.66 12.47
CA TRP A 78 -8.05 -4.76 13.18
C TRP A 78 -6.82 -4.42 12.34
N LYS A 79 -6.17 -5.42 11.71
CA LYS A 79 -5.06 -5.18 10.77
C LYS A 79 -5.44 -4.16 9.71
N LYS A 80 -6.61 -4.35 9.07
CA LYS A 80 -7.12 -3.42 8.06
C LYS A 80 -7.38 -2.03 8.65
N ARG A 81 -8.07 -1.95 9.79
CA ARG A 81 -8.39 -0.69 10.46
C ARG A 81 -7.13 0.13 10.77
N PHE A 82 -6.08 -0.51 11.30
CA PHE A 82 -4.83 0.18 11.61
C PHE A 82 -4.00 0.51 10.37
N ALA A 83 -4.08 -0.29 9.30
CA ALA A 83 -3.50 0.06 8.02
C ALA A 83 -4.16 1.33 7.44
N ASP A 84 -5.50 1.39 7.41
CA ASP A 84 -6.26 2.56 6.95
C ASP A 84 -5.91 3.80 7.77
N TRP A 85 -5.85 3.65 9.10
CA TRP A 85 -5.43 4.73 10.00
C TRP A 85 -4.00 5.21 9.70
N ARG A 86 -3.05 4.28 9.53
CA ARG A 86 -1.66 4.60 9.16
C ARG A 86 -1.59 5.38 7.85
N TYR A 87 -2.35 4.99 6.83
CA TYR A 87 -2.37 5.70 5.56
C TYR A 87 -2.96 7.10 5.70
N ALA A 88 -4.08 7.23 6.41
CA ALA A 88 -4.71 8.52 6.69
C ALA A 88 -3.77 9.46 7.44
N THR A 89 -3.13 8.99 8.51
CA THR A 89 -2.16 9.78 9.29
C THR A 89 -0.96 10.20 8.44
N LYS A 90 -0.38 9.29 7.65
CA LYS A 90 0.74 9.65 6.76
C LYS A 90 0.31 10.63 5.67
N ALA A 91 -0.91 10.52 5.13
CA ALA A 91 -1.44 11.46 4.15
C ALA A 91 -1.63 12.86 4.75
N LYS A 92 -2.20 12.94 5.96
CA LYS A 92 -2.34 14.18 6.72
C LYS A 92 -0.99 14.83 6.99
N TYR A 93 -0.01 14.04 7.45
CA TYR A 93 1.36 14.50 7.66
C TYR A 93 1.97 15.07 6.37
N ARG A 94 1.90 14.35 5.25
CA ARG A 94 2.42 14.85 3.96
C ARG A 94 1.77 16.15 3.53
N ARG A 95 0.45 16.31 3.73
CA ARG A 95 -0.26 17.55 3.39
C ARG A 95 0.27 18.73 4.19
N ILE A 96 0.44 18.54 5.51
CA ILE A 96 0.99 19.57 6.41
C ILE A 96 2.43 19.90 6.05
N PHE A 97 3.27 18.87 5.85
CA PHE A 97 4.67 19.02 5.48
C PHE A 97 4.83 19.76 4.15
N ASN A 98 4.12 19.32 3.10
CA ASN A 98 4.16 19.95 1.78
C ASN A 98 3.68 21.40 1.81
N TYR A 99 2.73 21.73 2.69
CA TYR A 99 2.32 23.12 2.87
C TYR A 99 3.43 23.94 3.55
N SER A 100 4.07 23.39 4.59
CA SER A 100 5.13 24.08 5.33
C SER A 100 6.36 24.42 4.49
N ILE A 101 6.68 23.59 3.50
CA ILE A 101 7.83 23.81 2.58
C ILE A 101 7.46 24.67 1.37
N LYS A 102 6.17 24.81 1.04
CA LYS A 102 5.73 25.60 -0.12
C LYS A 102 5.80 27.07 0.23
N THR A 103 6.69 27.79 -0.44
CA THR A 103 6.76 29.25 -0.39
C THR A 103 5.87 29.82 -1.51
N GLY A 104 4.64 30.20 -1.18
CA GLY A 104 3.72 30.84 -2.13
C GLY A 104 2.48 31.37 -1.40
N GLY A 105 1.87 32.46 -1.90
CA GLY A 105 0.75 33.18 -1.28
C GLY A 105 -0.60 32.46 -1.28
N GLY A 106 -0.59 31.12 -1.13
CA GLY A 106 -1.80 30.33 -0.99
C GLY A 106 -2.45 30.47 0.40
N PRO A 107 -3.71 30.09 0.54
CA PRO A 107 -4.44 30.19 1.82
C PRO A 107 -3.77 29.37 2.93
N ALA A 108 -3.87 29.87 4.17
CA ALA A 108 -3.38 29.20 5.37
C ALA A 108 -4.05 27.82 5.55
N ILE A 109 -3.24 26.79 5.81
CA ILE A 109 -3.75 25.48 6.27
C ILE A 109 -3.62 25.42 7.80
N ASP A 110 -4.75 25.35 8.51
CA ASP A 110 -4.79 25.15 9.98
C ASP A 110 -4.85 23.67 10.40
N ALA A 111 -4.39 22.77 9.53
CA ALA A 111 -4.33 21.35 9.85
C ALA A 111 -3.13 21.05 10.76
N LYS A 112 -3.39 20.53 11.95
CA LYS A 112 -2.37 20.05 12.89
C LYS A 112 -2.55 18.56 13.16
N LEU A 113 -1.46 17.87 13.45
CA LEU A 113 -1.52 16.49 13.90
C LEU A 113 -2.00 16.44 15.35
N SER A 114 -2.86 15.48 15.65
CA SER A 114 -3.22 15.15 17.03
C SER A 114 -2.02 14.52 17.75
N PRO A 115 -1.87 14.64 19.08
CA PRO A 115 -0.81 13.98 19.84
C PRO A 115 -0.70 12.47 19.56
N LEU A 116 -1.85 11.83 19.33
CA LEU A 116 -1.93 10.40 19.00
C LEU A 116 -1.36 10.11 17.59
N GLU A 117 -1.62 11.00 16.63
CA GLU A 117 -1.08 10.91 15.27
C GLU A 117 0.43 11.17 15.24
N GLU A 118 0.92 12.11 16.05
CA GLU A 118 2.36 12.36 16.18
C GLU A 118 3.10 11.18 16.81
N ARG A 119 2.50 10.55 17.84
CA ARG A 119 3.05 9.32 18.43
C ARG A 119 3.06 8.18 17.41
N SER A 120 1.99 8.01 16.65
CA SER A 120 1.91 6.93 15.66
C SER A 120 2.92 7.09 14.52
N LEU A 121 3.18 8.33 14.06
CA LEU A 121 4.25 8.62 13.09
C LEU A 121 5.64 8.28 13.62
N ARG A 122 5.92 8.56 14.90
CA ARG A 122 7.18 8.14 15.55
C ARG A 122 7.29 6.62 15.60
N ALA A 123 6.19 5.93 15.94
CA ALA A 123 6.17 4.48 16.00
C ALA A 123 6.38 3.83 14.63
N TRP A 124 5.73 4.29 13.56
CA TRP A 124 5.86 3.70 12.22
C TRP A 124 7.03 4.21 11.38
N GLY A 125 7.66 5.29 11.82
CA GLY A 125 8.60 6.07 11.03
C GLY A 125 7.89 7.11 10.16
N MET A 126 8.42 8.34 10.20
CA MET A 126 8.08 9.41 9.29
C MET A 126 8.62 9.01 7.91
N VAL A 127 7.74 8.82 6.93
CA VAL A 127 8.17 8.55 5.55
C VAL A 127 8.60 9.88 4.98
N THR A 128 9.88 10.19 5.09
CA THR A 128 10.50 11.21 4.27
C THR A 128 10.59 10.64 2.85
N VAL A 129 9.89 11.28 1.91
CA VAL A 129 10.27 11.25 0.49
C VAL A 129 11.40 12.29 0.31
N GLU A 130 12.36 12.28 1.22
CA GLU A 130 13.66 12.86 0.93
C GLU A 130 14.45 11.69 0.36
N GLY A 131 14.88 11.82 -0.90
CA GLY A 131 16.00 11.01 -1.36
C GLY A 131 17.08 11.09 -0.28
N ASN A 132 17.62 9.95 0.13
CA ASN A 132 18.55 9.84 1.25
C ASN A 132 19.66 10.90 1.14
N THR A 133 19.56 11.98 1.91
CA THR A 133 20.48 13.13 1.85
C THR A 133 21.87 12.80 2.39
N MET A 134 22.04 11.62 3.00
CA MET A 134 23.31 11.09 3.48
C MET A 134 24.09 10.31 2.41
N VAL A 135 23.62 10.23 1.16
CA VAL A 135 24.44 9.76 0.04
C VAL A 135 25.27 10.92 -0.49
N THR A 136 26.44 11.14 0.10
CA THR A 136 27.39 12.17 -0.37
C THR A 136 28.30 11.70 -1.51
N ASN A 137 28.17 10.48 -2.01
CA ASN A 137 29.05 9.97 -3.08
C ASN A 137 28.25 9.49 -4.29
N TYR A 138 27.89 10.44 -5.17
CA TYR A 138 27.69 10.13 -6.58
C TYR A 138 29.08 10.06 -7.25
N GLU A 139 29.75 8.91 -7.17
CA GLU A 139 30.70 8.58 -8.22
C GLU A 139 29.87 8.21 -9.46
N GLY A 140 29.85 9.14 -10.41
CA GLY A 140 28.91 9.16 -11.52
C GLY A 140 28.89 7.88 -12.35
N ILE A 141 27.70 7.31 -12.48
CA ILE A 141 27.37 6.50 -13.66
C ILE A 141 27.17 7.50 -14.81
N PRO A 142 27.92 7.43 -15.92
CA PRO A 142 27.74 8.35 -17.03
C PRO A 142 26.38 8.12 -17.67
N ILE A 143 25.51 9.12 -17.59
CA ILE A 143 24.21 9.13 -18.26
C ILE A 143 24.46 9.49 -19.73
N ASN A 144 24.30 8.52 -20.63
CA ASN A 144 24.23 8.80 -22.06
C ASN A 144 23.02 9.68 -22.34
N LYS A 145 23.21 10.79 -23.07
CA LYS A 145 22.23 11.87 -23.27
C LYS A 145 21.12 11.56 -24.30
N ASP A 146 20.96 10.31 -24.72
CA ASP A 146 20.12 9.97 -25.87
C ASP A 146 18.88 9.12 -25.53
N THR A 147 18.26 9.37 -24.37
CA THR A 147 16.91 8.85 -24.08
C THR A 147 15.89 9.99 -24.04
N PRO A 148 14.88 9.99 -24.94
CA PRO A 148 13.81 10.99 -24.91
C PRO A 148 13.01 10.85 -23.62
N VAL A 149 12.94 11.94 -22.84
CA VAL A 149 12.04 12.07 -21.69
C VAL A 149 10.66 12.40 -22.24
N GLU A 150 9.77 11.41 -22.24
CA GLU A 150 8.35 11.63 -22.50
C GLU A 150 7.72 12.26 -21.24
N ASN A 151 7.35 13.54 -21.36
CA ASN A 151 6.54 14.22 -20.36
C ASN A 151 5.14 13.59 -20.40
N GLN A 152 4.72 12.94 -19.31
CA GLN A 152 3.32 12.63 -19.08
C GLN A 152 2.81 13.57 -17.99
N ASP A 153 2.01 14.52 -18.45
CA ASP A 153 1.23 15.46 -17.65
C ASP A 153 0.15 14.73 -16.81
N GLU A 154 -0.09 15.31 -15.63
CA GLU A 154 -1.21 15.12 -14.68
C GLU A 154 -1.54 13.73 -14.10
N PRO A 155 -1.84 13.69 -12.79
CA PRO A 155 -2.92 12.83 -12.31
C PRO A 155 -4.05 13.64 -11.66
N GLU A 156 -5.20 13.51 -12.31
CA GLU A 156 -6.59 13.57 -11.84
C GLU A 156 -6.82 13.82 -10.34
N GLU A 157 -7.56 14.89 -10.04
CA GLU A 157 -8.13 15.15 -8.71
C GLU A 157 -9.12 14.04 -8.30
N ALA A 158 -8.70 13.19 -7.36
CA ALA A 158 -9.62 12.30 -6.67
C ALA A 158 -10.43 13.09 -5.64
N VAL A 159 -11.63 13.52 -6.03
CA VAL A 159 -12.66 14.06 -5.12
C VAL A 159 -13.10 12.94 -4.17
N TYR A 160 -12.61 12.98 -2.92
CA TYR A 160 -13.13 12.14 -1.84
C TYR A 160 -14.16 12.94 -1.05
N ASN A 161 -15.42 12.53 -1.15
CA ASN A 161 -16.51 13.05 -0.34
C ASN A 161 -16.19 12.89 1.15
N ILE A 162 -16.00 14.01 1.81
CA ILE A 162 -15.94 14.15 3.27
C ILE A 162 -17.38 13.99 3.80
N PRO A 163 -17.65 13.15 4.80
CA PRO A 163 -18.88 13.25 5.58
C PRO A 163 -18.80 14.51 6.44
N GLU A 164 -19.58 15.51 6.07
CA GLU A 164 -19.83 16.74 6.80
C GLU A 164 -20.45 16.43 8.17
N GLU A 165 -19.85 16.92 9.24
CA GLU A 165 -20.43 16.95 10.58
C GLU A 165 -21.56 18.00 10.55
N GLY A 166 -22.80 17.52 10.58
CA GLY A 166 -24.02 18.34 10.66
C GLY A 166 -24.78 17.98 11.93
N GLU A 167 -25.24 19.03 12.59
CA GLU A 167 -25.77 19.12 13.94
C GLU A 167 -27.08 18.34 14.15
N GLU A 168 -27.35 18.02 15.42
CA GLU A 168 -28.57 17.40 15.91
C GLU A 168 -29.73 18.41 15.84
N GLU A 169 -30.79 18.10 15.10
CA GLU A 169 -32.14 18.58 15.39
C GLU A 169 -33.14 17.42 15.24
N GLU A 170 -33.86 17.16 16.33
CA GLU A 170 -34.99 16.26 16.43
C GLU A 170 -36.23 16.95 15.83
N GLU A 171 -37.02 16.28 14.98
CA GLU A 171 -38.47 16.48 14.94
C GLU A 171 -39.20 15.33 14.24
N GLU A 172 -40.32 14.92 14.84
CA GLU A 172 -41.18 13.81 14.45
C GLU A 172 -42.25 14.20 13.39
N ASN A 173 -42.73 13.16 12.69
CA ASN A 173 -44.09 12.94 12.15
C ASN A 173 -44.40 13.12 10.64
N GLN A 174 -44.71 11.95 10.04
CA GLN A 174 -45.89 11.58 9.23
C GLN A 174 -46.18 12.24 7.85
N SER A 175 -46.00 11.39 6.82
CA SER A 175 -46.79 11.22 5.57
C SER A 175 -47.37 12.45 4.84
N GLU A 176 -46.94 12.65 3.58
CA GLU A 176 -47.86 12.81 2.43
C GLU A 176 -47.13 12.69 1.08
N THR A 177 -47.74 11.92 0.17
CA THR A 177 -47.35 11.74 -1.23
C THR A 177 -47.84 12.91 -2.08
N LEU A 178 -46.97 13.48 -2.92
CA LEU A 178 -47.39 14.33 -4.04
C LEU A 178 -46.78 13.82 -5.36
N ILE A 179 -47.70 13.44 -6.25
CA ILE A 179 -47.51 13.09 -7.64
C ILE A 179 -47.18 14.38 -8.40
N ILE A 180 -46.06 14.40 -9.13
CA ILE A 180 -45.83 15.42 -10.17
C ILE A 180 -45.63 14.73 -11.51
N THR A 181 -46.48 15.16 -12.43
CA THR A 181 -46.67 14.73 -13.81
C THR A 181 -45.45 14.99 -14.69
N VAL A 182 -45.31 14.10 -15.67
CA VAL A 182 -44.28 14.02 -16.71
C VAL A 182 -44.37 15.22 -17.67
N GLU A 183 -43.23 15.85 -17.95
CA GLU A 183 -42.99 16.55 -19.21
C GLU A 183 -41.71 16.04 -19.89
N ASN A 184 -41.87 15.74 -21.18
CA ASN A 184 -40.93 15.09 -22.08
C ASN A 184 -39.79 16.01 -22.51
N THR A 185 -38.57 15.46 -22.67
CA THR A 185 -37.53 15.88 -23.66
C THR A 185 -36.31 14.94 -23.57
N PRO A 186 -35.45 14.81 -24.61
CA PRO A 186 -35.37 13.62 -25.43
C PRO A 186 -34.20 12.68 -25.07
N SER A 187 -34.32 11.46 -25.58
CA SER A 187 -33.36 10.37 -25.54
C SER A 187 -31.97 10.71 -26.09
N THR A 188 -30.98 10.90 -25.22
CA THR A 188 -29.57 10.68 -25.59
C THR A 188 -29.24 9.20 -25.45
N LEU A 189 -29.33 8.47 -26.57
CA LEU A 189 -28.75 7.13 -26.72
C LEU A 189 -27.24 7.21 -26.43
N ARG A 190 -26.82 6.82 -25.22
CA ARG A 190 -25.41 6.54 -24.94
C ARG A 190 -25.00 5.34 -25.79
N LYS A 191 -24.21 5.59 -26.84
CA LYS A 191 -23.51 4.56 -27.62
C LYS A 191 -22.73 3.67 -26.63
N ARG A 192 -23.13 2.41 -26.50
CA ARG A 192 -22.33 1.39 -25.84
C ARG A 192 -20.99 1.29 -26.58
N GLN A 193 -19.89 1.51 -25.86
CA GLN A 193 -18.56 1.21 -26.40
C GLN A 193 -18.52 -0.27 -26.80
N ARG A 194 -18.18 -0.53 -28.05
CA ARG A 194 -17.99 -1.89 -28.55
C ARG A 194 -16.76 -2.45 -27.85
N HIS A 195 -16.93 -3.48 -27.02
CA HIS A 195 -15.79 -4.25 -26.53
C HIS A 195 -15.09 -4.88 -27.75
N LYS A 196 -13.75 -4.78 -27.77
CA LYS A 196 -12.92 -5.39 -28.83
C LYS A 196 -13.24 -6.90 -28.89
N PRO A 197 -13.29 -7.50 -30.09
CA PRO A 197 -13.63 -8.91 -30.23
C PRO A 197 -12.64 -9.76 -29.41
N LEU A 198 -13.14 -10.86 -28.85
CA LEU A 198 -12.42 -11.75 -27.93
C LEU A 198 -11.04 -12.20 -28.47
N SER A 199 -10.84 -12.18 -29.79
CA SER A 199 -9.56 -12.49 -30.45
C SER A 199 -8.43 -11.52 -30.10
N VAL A 200 -8.71 -10.22 -29.95
CA VAL A 200 -7.69 -9.19 -29.67
C VAL A 200 -7.16 -9.30 -28.23
N LEU A 201 -8.00 -9.76 -27.29
CA LEU A 201 -7.55 -10.03 -25.92
C LEU A 201 -6.65 -11.27 -25.86
N ALA A 202 -6.92 -12.28 -26.68
CA ALA A 202 -6.09 -13.48 -26.77
C ALA A 202 -4.71 -13.18 -27.39
N GLU A 203 -4.66 -12.36 -28.44
CA GLU A 203 -3.40 -11.90 -29.06
C GLU A 203 -2.53 -11.12 -28.07
N ASN A 204 -3.12 -10.17 -27.33
CA ASN A 204 -2.40 -9.42 -26.29
C ASN A 204 -1.88 -10.34 -25.17
N LEU A 205 -2.63 -11.36 -24.77
CA LEU A 205 -2.18 -12.32 -23.75
C LEU A 205 -1.03 -13.19 -24.24
N ILE A 206 -1.05 -13.58 -25.53
CA ILE A 206 0.05 -14.34 -26.16
C ILE A 206 1.31 -13.46 -26.25
N GLU A 207 1.18 -12.18 -26.62
CA GLU A 207 2.30 -11.23 -26.65
C GLU A 207 2.88 -10.98 -25.24
N ILE A 208 2.03 -10.78 -24.23
CA ILE A 208 2.47 -10.61 -22.83
C ILE A 208 3.19 -11.87 -22.33
N SER A 209 2.67 -13.05 -22.67
CA SER A 209 3.32 -14.33 -22.32
C SER A 209 4.68 -14.48 -23.01
N GLY A 210 4.79 -14.14 -24.30
CA GLY A 210 6.04 -14.16 -25.03
C GLY A 210 7.09 -13.18 -24.47
N ASN A 211 6.66 -11.97 -24.09
CA ASN A 211 7.53 -10.98 -23.45
C ASN A 211 8.05 -11.44 -22.09
N ASN A 212 7.22 -12.09 -21.28
CA ASN A 212 7.65 -12.63 -19.98
C ASN A 212 8.68 -13.76 -20.13
N ASN A 213 8.53 -14.63 -21.13
CA ASN A 213 9.51 -15.69 -21.41
C ASN A 213 10.86 -15.11 -21.83
N ASN A 214 10.85 -14.08 -22.70
CA ASN A 214 12.08 -13.38 -23.10
C ASN A 214 12.77 -12.67 -21.92
N ILE A 215 12.00 -12.09 -20.99
CA ILE A 215 12.56 -11.47 -19.77
C ILE A 215 13.16 -12.55 -18.85
N SER A 216 12.48 -13.69 -18.70
CA SER A 216 12.98 -14.82 -17.91
C SER A 216 14.28 -15.38 -18.48
N GLU A 217 14.38 -15.52 -19.82
CA GLU A 217 15.59 -16.01 -20.48
C GLU A 217 16.76 -15.03 -20.35
N LYS A 218 16.50 -13.72 -20.50
CA LYS A 218 17.51 -12.67 -20.24
C LYS A 218 18.02 -12.69 -18.81
N LEU A 219 17.13 -12.87 -17.83
CA LEU A 219 17.51 -12.99 -16.41
C LEU A 219 18.35 -14.25 -16.16
N SER A 220 17.97 -15.39 -16.76
CA SER A 220 18.74 -16.64 -16.65
C SER A 220 20.16 -16.46 -17.18
N ASN A 221 20.30 -15.90 -18.39
CA ASN A 221 21.60 -15.64 -19.01
C ASN A 221 22.45 -14.67 -18.18
N GLN A 222 21.83 -13.65 -17.58
CA GLN A 222 22.54 -12.70 -16.72
C GLN A 222 23.02 -13.34 -15.41
N ILE A 223 22.25 -14.26 -14.83
CA ILE A 223 22.64 -15.04 -13.65
C ILE A 223 23.78 -16.00 -14.00
N GLU A 224 23.71 -16.68 -15.14
CA GLU A 224 24.78 -17.58 -15.61
C GLU A 224 26.10 -16.83 -15.82
N ASN A 225 26.07 -15.69 -16.53
CA ASN A 225 27.26 -14.86 -16.72
C ASN A 225 27.87 -14.38 -15.40
N PHE A 226 27.02 -14.03 -14.42
CA PHE A 226 27.49 -13.62 -13.10
C PHE A 226 28.13 -14.78 -12.32
N THR A 227 27.51 -15.96 -12.34
CA THR A 227 28.04 -17.14 -11.65
C THR A 227 29.36 -17.62 -12.25
N GLU A 228 29.50 -17.61 -13.58
CA GLU A 228 30.76 -17.91 -14.26
C GLU A 228 31.88 -16.91 -13.90
N GLY A 229 31.54 -15.62 -13.88
CA GLY A 229 32.47 -14.56 -13.46
C GLY A 229 32.99 -14.78 -12.03
N TYR A 230 32.09 -15.10 -11.10
CA TYR A 230 32.44 -15.38 -9.71
C TYR A 230 33.36 -16.61 -9.57
N LEU A 231 33.02 -17.72 -10.23
CA LEU A 231 33.83 -18.94 -10.21
C LEU A 231 35.23 -18.72 -10.80
N ASN A 232 35.35 -17.91 -11.84
CA ASN A 232 36.64 -17.56 -12.45
C ASN A 232 37.52 -16.72 -11.51
N ILE A 233 36.92 -15.77 -10.78
CA ILE A 233 37.63 -14.99 -9.75
C ILE A 233 38.13 -15.91 -8.63
N GLU A 234 37.29 -16.83 -8.17
CA GLU A 234 37.64 -17.77 -7.10
C GLU A 234 38.78 -18.72 -7.51
N LYS A 235 38.73 -19.26 -8.75
CA LYS A 235 39.81 -20.06 -9.32
C LYS A 235 41.13 -19.28 -9.39
N LYS A 236 41.10 -18.03 -9.85
CA LYS A 236 42.29 -17.16 -9.90
C LYS A 236 42.89 -16.91 -8.51
N LYS A 237 42.05 -16.60 -7.52
CA LYS A 237 42.50 -16.42 -6.12
C LYS A 237 43.18 -17.67 -5.58
N LYS A 238 42.62 -18.85 -5.85
CA LYS A 238 43.20 -20.14 -5.43
C LYS A 238 44.55 -20.42 -6.10
N TYR A 239 44.68 -20.09 -7.38
CA TYR A 239 45.94 -20.22 -8.11
C TYR A 239 47.03 -19.29 -7.54
N GLU A 240 46.70 -18.01 -7.32
CA GLU A 240 47.64 -17.04 -6.73
C GLU A 240 48.10 -17.45 -5.34
N LEU A 241 47.18 -17.95 -4.50
CA LEU A 241 47.54 -18.46 -3.17
C LEU A 241 48.50 -19.66 -3.26
N LYS A 242 48.30 -20.56 -4.23
CA LYS A 242 49.20 -21.69 -4.47
C LYS A 242 50.58 -21.22 -4.92
N LYS A 243 50.64 -20.21 -5.79
CA LYS A 243 51.89 -19.60 -6.27
C LYS A 243 52.64 -18.89 -5.13
N GLN A 244 51.94 -18.15 -4.27
CA GLN A 244 52.54 -17.52 -3.10
C GLN A 244 53.14 -18.57 -2.16
N LYS A 245 52.41 -19.65 -1.85
CA LYS A 245 52.93 -20.75 -1.02
C LYS A 245 54.20 -21.38 -1.59
N LEU A 246 54.23 -21.65 -2.90
CA LEU A 246 55.41 -22.21 -3.58
C LEU A 246 56.60 -21.25 -3.52
N ASN A 247 56.38 -19.95 -3.73
CA ASN A 247 57.44 -18.94 -3.61
C ASN A 247 58.00 -18.82 -2.18
N PHE A 248 57.17 -18.98 -1.15
CA PHE A 248 57.63 -19.04 0.24
C PHE A 248 58.46 -20.28 0.53
N GLU A 249 58.10 -21.43 -0.06
CA GLU A 249 58.82 -22.69 0.12
C GLU A 249 60.21 -22.65 -0.52
N ILE A 250 60.32 -22.09 -1.73
CA ILE A 250 61.61 -21.92 -2.44
C ILE A 250 62.55 -20.97 -1.67
N LYS A 251 62.03 -19.86 -1.10
CA LYS A 251 62.84 -18.90 -0.32
C LYS A 251 63.38 -19.45 1.00
N LYS A 252 62.88 -20.61 1.47
CA LYS A 252 63.29 -21.23 2.72
C LYS A 252 64.54 -22.12 2.57
N PHE A 253 64.91 -22.46 1.34
CA PHE A 253 66.12 -23.19 0.98
C PHE A 253 67.16 -22.23 0.38
#